data_AF-A0A081AW96-F1
#
_entry.id   AF-A0A081AW96-F1
#
_cell.length_a   1.000
_cell.length_b   1.000
_cell.length_c   1.000
_cell.angle_alpha   90.00
_cell.angle_beta   90.00
_cell.angle_gamma   90.00
#
_symmetry.space_group_name_H-M   'P 1'
#
loop_
_entity.id
_entity.type
_entity.pdbx_description
1 polymer ?
#
loop_
_entity_poly.entity_id
_entity_poly.type
_entity_poly.pdbx_seq_one_letter_code
_entity_poly.pdbx_strand_id
1 'polypeptide(L)' 'MTNVNWSQLEKKVAEIKRNRMSARSRAVYQNSYGRFVDWVVLHKPQLLTPAFAQRLGDVSDLAIKQLRKRLKTHLRG' A
#
# COMPACT_ATOMS: atom_id res chain seq x y z
N MET A 1 -15.61 9.70 32.14
CA MET A 1 -14.29 9.48 31.51
C MET A 1 -14.06 7.98 31.46
N THR A 2 -13.96 7.39 30.28
CA THR A 2 -13.74 5.94 30.13
C THR A 2 -12.40 5.57 30.74
N ASN A 3 -12.41 4.65 31.70
CA ASN A 3 -11.21 4.14 32.35
C ASN A 3 -10.42 3.31 31.33
N VAL A 4 -9.52 3.97 30.58
CA VAL A 4 -8.70 3.31 29.58
C VAL A 4 -7.71 2.41 30.32
N ASN A 5 -7.86 1.09 30.14
CA ASN A 5 -6.94 0.12 30.69
C ASN A 5 -5.62 0.16 29.90
N TRP A 6 -4.70 1.00 30.37
CA TRP A 6 -3.39 1.23 29.76
C TRP A 6 -2.57 -0.06 29.61
N SER A 7 -2.67 -0.99 30.56
CA SER A 7 -1.97 -2.29 30.47
C SER A 7 -2.48 -3.15 29.31
N GLN A 8 -3.79 -3.12 29.05
CA GLN A 8 -4.38 -3.83 27.91
C GLN A 8 -3.98 -3.17 26.58
N LEU A 9 -3.88 -1.84 26.57
CA LEU A 9 -3.42 -1.09 25.40
C LEU A 9 -1.95 -1.39 25.08
N GLU A 10 -1.08 -1.40 26.09
CA GLU A 10 0.35 -1.74 25.94
C GLU A 10 0.54 -3.16 25.41
N LYS A 11 -0.24 -4.14 25.90
CA LYS A 11 -0.21 -5.51 25.36
C LYS A 11 -0.61 -5.55 23.89
N LYS A 12 -1.69 -4.86 23.49
CA LYS A 12 -2.11 -4.78 22.09
C LYS A 12 -1.07 -4.09 21.20
N VAL A 13 -0.47 -3.00 21.68
CA VAL A 13 0.61 -2.31 20.97
C VAL A 13 1.83 -3.21 20.82
N ALA A 14 2.21 -3.94 21.87
CA ALA A 14 3.30 -4.90 21.81
C ALA A 14 2.98 -6.07 20.87
N GLU A 15 1.74 -6.55 20.83
CA GLU A 15 1.28 -7.59 19.91
C GLU A 15 1.25 -7.10 18.47
N ILE A 16 0.80 -5.87 18.19
CA ILE A 16 0.88 -5.26 16.85
C ILE A 16 2.34 -5.08 16.41
N LYS A 17 3.22 -4.64 17.32
CA LYS A 17 4.66 -4.54 17.06
C LYS A 17 5.32 -5.92 16.85
N ARG A 18 4.88 -6.94 17.59
CA ARG A 18 5.34 -8.33 17.46
C ARG A 18 4.73 -9.07 16.27
N ASN A 19 3.55 -8.64 15.81
CA ASN A 19 2.96 -8.95 14.51
C ASN A 19 3.76 -8.24 13.43
N ARG A 20 5.07 -8.55 13.39
CA ARG A 20 5.93 -8.40 12.23
C ARG A 20 5.18 -9.15 11.14
N MET A 21 4.52 -8.40 10.25
CA MET A 21 3.68 -8.93 9.17
C MET A 21 4.36 -10.18 8.65
N SER A 22 3.74 -11.35 8.85
CA SER A 22 4.29 -12.61 8.39
C SER A 22 4.59 -12.46 6.90
N ALA A 23 5.56 -13.20 6.37
CA ALA A 23 5.87 -13.11 4.95
C ALA A 23 4.60 -13.26 4.07
N ARG A 24 3.65 -14.09 4.53
CA ARG A 24 2.32 -14.26 3.93
C ARG A 24 1.43 -13.02 4.06
N SER A 25 1.24 -12.46 5.26
CA SER A 25 0.38 -11.28 5.43
C SER A 25 0.95 -10.05 4.71
N ARG A 26 2.29 -9.90 4.70
CA ARG A 26 2.99 -8.88 3.92
C ARG A 26 2.76 -9.06 2.43
N ALA A 27 2.85 -10.29 1.92
CA ALA A 27 2.60 -10.58 0.51
C ALA A 27 1.14 -10.28 0.11
N VAL A 28 0.18 -10.64 0.97
CA VAL A 28 -1.25 -10.32 0.76
C VAL A 28 -1.46 -8.82 0.75
N TYR A 29 -0.93 -8.09 1.73
CA TYR A 29 -1.02 -6.63 1.79
C TYR A 29 -0.42 -5.98 0.54
N GLN A 30 0.79 -6.36 0.14
CA GLN A 30 1.43 -5.83 -1.07
C GLN A 30 0.62 -6.12 -2.34
N ASN A 31 -0.02 -7.29 -2.44
CA ASN A 31 -0.85 -7.64 -3.59
C ASN A 31 -2.12 -6.80 -3.63
N SER A 32 -2.83 -6.70 -2.51
CA SER A 32 -4.04 -5.88 -2.40
C SER A 32 -3.74 -4.40 -2.62
N TYR A 33 -2.67 -3.88 -2.02
CA TYR A 33 -2.24 -2.50 -2.20
C TYR A 33 -1.82 -2.21 -3.64
N GLY A 34 -1.05 -3.10 -4.27
CA GLY A 34 -0.68 -2.96 -5.69
C GLY A 34 -1.90 -2.92 -6.61
N ARG A 35 -2.90 -3.79 -6.38
CA ARG A 35 -4.16 -3.78 -7.14
C ARG A 35 -4.95 -2.49 -6.95
N PHE A 36 -4.96 -1.94 -5.74
CA PHE A 36 -5.61 -0.66 -5.46
C PHE A 36 -4.93 0.47 -6.23
N VAL A 37 -3.59 0.53 -6.21
CA VAL A 37 -2.85 1.56 -6.95
C VAL A 37 -3.04 1.42 -8.47
N ASP A 38 -3.04 0.19 -9.02
CA ASP A 38 -3.38 -0.04 -10.43
C ASP A 38 -4.74 0.58 -10.77
N TRP A 39 -5.75 0.34 -9.93
CA TRP A 39 -7.10 0.85 -10.13
C TRP A 39 -7.14 2.38 -10.08
N VAL A 40 -6.44 2.99 -9.11
CA VAL A 40 -6.35 4.46 -8.99
C VAL A 40 -5.71 5.06 -10.24
N VAL A 41 -4.60 4.51 -10.73
CA VAL A 41 -3.93 5.02 -11.93
C VAL A 41 -4.85 4.98 -13.15
N LEU A 42 -5.61 3.90 -13.32
CA LEU A 42 -6.48 3.73 -14.49
C LEU A 42 -7.79 4.52 -14.43
N HIS A 43 -8.38 4.68 -13.24
CA HIS A 43 -9.75 5.20 -13.11
C HIS A 43 -9.86 6.52 -12.35
N LYS A 44 -8.84 6.85 -11.55
CA LYS A 44 -8.84 8.01 -10.66
C LYS A 44 -7.46 8.70 -10.62
N PRO A 45 -6.83 9.02 -11.77
CA PRO A 45 -5.48 9.58 -11.80
C PRO A 45 -5.36 10.91 -11.02
N GLN A 46 -6.46 11.65 -10.85
CA GLN A 46 -6.51 12.88 -10.04
C GLN A 46 -6.22 12.66 -8.55
N LEU A 47 -6.30 11.43 -8.04
CA LEU A 47 -5.96 11.10 -6.65
C LEU A 47 -4.45 10.85 -6.46
N LEU A 48 -3.68 10.76 -7.55
CA LEU A 48 -2.24 10.60 -7.47
C LEU A 48 -1.60 11.92 -7.06
N THR A 49 -0.66 11.86 -6.13
CA THR A 49 0.15 13.04 -5.82
C THR A 49 0.98 13.42 -7.05
N PRO A 50 1.20 14.71 -7.32
CA PRO A 50 2.00 15.15 -8.46
C PRO A 50 3.39 14.50 -8.50
N ALA A 51 4.03 14.36 -7.33
CA ALA A 51 5.34 13.71 -7.21
C ALA A 51 5.31 12.23 -7.59
N PHE A 52 4.24 11.51 -7.25
CA PHE A 52 4.09 10.11 -7.63
C PHE A 52 3.77 9.98 -9.13
N ALA A 53 2.86 10.80 -9.65
CA ALA A 53 2.53 10.83 -11.07
C ALA A 53 3.77 11.12 -11.94
N GLN A 54 4.60 12.09 -11.53
CA GLN A 54 5.84 12.43 -12.22
C GLN A 54 6.84 11.26 -12.23
N ARG A 55 6.99 10.53 -11.11
CA ARG A 55 7.85 9.33 -11.03
C ARG A 55 7.31 8.18 -11.87
N LEU A 56 5.98 8.04 -11.92
CA LEU A 56 5.31 7.02 -12.72
C LEU A 56 5.44 7.30 -14.22
N GLY A 57 5.48 8.58 -14.62
CA GLY A 57 5.53 9.02 -16.00
C GLY A 57 4.22 8.74 -16.75
N ASP A 58 4.26 8.90 -18.07
CA ASP A 58 3.12 8.54 -18.91
C ASP A 58 2.94 7.01 -18.94
N VAL A 59 1.70 6.60 -18.77
CA VAL A 59 1.26 5.20 -18.70
C VAL A 59 0.06 4.93 -19.61
N SER A 60 -0.33 5.90 -20.44
CA SER A 60 -1.54 5.85 -21.27
C SER A 60 -1.50 4.69 -22.29
N ASP A 61 -0.32 4.38 -22.81
CA ASP A 61 -0.11 3.30 -23.79
C ASP A 61 0.30 1.96 -23.15
N LEU A 62 0.36 1.88 -21.81
CA LEU A 62 0.78 0.66 -21.14
C LEU A 62 -0.38 -0.33 -21.02
N ALA A 63 -0.16 -1.55 -21.50
CA ALA A 63 -1.02 -2.66 -21.14
C ALA A 63 -1.01 -2.87 -19.61
N ILE A 64 -2.12 -3.35 -19.03
CA ILE A 64 -2.28 -3.55 -17.58
C ILE A 64 -1.11 -4.35 -16.96
N LYS A 65 -0.58 -5.35 -17.67
CA LYS A 65 0.58 -6.13 -17.21
C LYS A 65 1.86 -5.29 -17.11
N GLN A 66 2.08 -4.36 -18.04
CA GLN A 66 3.24 -3.46 -18.05
C GLN A 66 3.10 -2.39 -16.96
N LEU A 67 1.90 -1.81 -16.82
CA LEU A 67 1.58 -0.88 -15.74
C LEU A 67 1.87 -1.49 -14.36
N ARG A 68 1.40 -2.72 -14.11
CA ARG A 68 1.70 -3.47 -12.87
C ARG A 68 3.18 -3.67 -12.62
N LYS A 69 3.95 -3.97 -13.67
CA LYS A 69 5.40 -4.15 -13.55
C LYS A 69 6.08 -2.86 -13.12
N ARG A 70 5.66 -1.72 -13.69
CA ARG A 70 6.17 -0.39 -13.36
C ARG A 70 5.74 0.06 -11.96
N LEU A 71 4.50 -0.20 -11.57
CA LEU A 71 4.03 0.09 -10.22
C LEU A 71 4.78 -0.71 -9.16
N LYS A 72 5.09 -1.99 -9.40
CA LYS A 72 5.92 -2.77 -8.49
C LYS A 72 7.30 -2.18 -8.25
N THR A 73 7.93 -1.55 -9.25
CA THR A 73 9.24 -0.90 -9.07
C THR A 73 9.16 0.38 -8.25
N HIS A 74 8.02 1.08 -8.23
CA HIS A 74 7.84 2.30 -7.44
C HIS A 74 7.26 2.05 -6.04
N LEU A 75 6.52 0.96 -5.84
CA LEU A 75 5.88 0.62 -4.56
C LEU A 75 6.72 -0.28 -3.64
N ARG A 76 7.84 -0.84 -4.13
CA ARG A 76 8.76 -1.70 -3.35
C ARG A 76 10.06 -0.98 -2.93
N GLY A 77 10.00 0.33 -2.76
CA GLY A 77 11.04 1.10 -2.06
C GLY A 77 11.02 0.85 -0.55
#